data_AF-A0A8H6FD53-F1
#
_entry.id   AF-A0A8H6FD53-F1
#
_cell.length_a   1.000
_cell.length_b   1.000
_cell.length_c   1.000
_cell.angle_alpha   90.00
_cell.angle_beta   90.00
_cell.angle_gamma   90.00
#
_symmetry.space_group_name_H-M   'P 1'
#
loop_
_entity.id
_entity.type
_entity.pdbx_description
1 polymer ?
#
loop_
_entity_poly.entity_id
_entity_poly.type
_entity_poly.pdbx_seq_one_letter_code
_entity_poly.pdbx_strand_id
1 'polypeptide(L)'
;MRPQPSSRSIKYLIGRIFQLRSYTSHATFEPLRILFCGSDEFSITSLRALHKEHERDEGLIESIDVVCRPPKHVGRGLKDTREVPISLVAKELALSLHEIDTFTKWKPPIPNGLPINMIVAVSFGLFIPPRILEGARYGGLNVHPSMLPDFHGPAPLHHTLLSGCQRSGVTVQTLHPERFDQGTILAQTPYPGFEHGCSTVPELLTLTSSKGAEILVQSINNRLYLQSAKGPNSLQDDRIIAAARAAPKITSRDRFIDWNTWTAEVIIRRHLAIGPLWSFVKNARKVRRLIWSTGFTISEEVASSTDLPVGRLVVFGNNDCADERVAYVRTCDDRVLKVDRIKFEGGVEAPPLRAAKKGDMIDHGTPRQHDSMNQGRKVLITGASRGLGALVAEKFAAESCKLAINYNASQDKADQAAEKIEREYKTKPILIQGDVGKLADCERIVQEAIAGLGGLDVIISNAGWTKFTRFGDLDALSEAEWDKCWAVNCKANLHIFREALPTLNANAEGGVFLLTSSVAGIAASGSSMAYSVTKAAGLQLVKCLASTQGPKVRVNAVLPGLLLTEWGANFTPETLQELKEKAYLKKETGLEDCADAFVAAARNSSMTGQNIQIDSGLMMLGRTG
;
A
#
# COMPACT_ATOMS: atom_id res chain seq x y z
N MET A 1 -1.47 58.80 -39.53
CA MET A 1 0.00 58.71 -39.51
C MET A 1 0.50 58.97 -38.08
N ARG A 2 1.13 57.96 -37.46
CA ARG A 2 2.15 58.03 -36.38
C ARG A 2 1.74 58.69 -35.02
N PRO A 3 2.44 58.42 -33.90
CA PRO A 3 2.04 57.40 -32.91
C PRO A 3 1.93 57.98 -31.46
N GLN A 4 1.66 57.12 -30.48
CA GLN A 4 1.58 57.41 -29.04
C GLN A 4 2.77 58.20 -28.46
N PRO A 5 2.59 58.79 -27.26
CA PRO A 5 3.48 58.35 -26.18
C PRO A 5 2.85 58.22 -24.79
N SER A 6 3.64 57.51 -23.97
CA SER A 6 3.49 57.09 -22.59
C SER A 6 3.91 58.12 -21.52
N SER A 7 3.53 57.80 -20.28
CA SER A 7 4.29 57.93 -19.02
C SER A 7 3.99 59.11 -18.06
N ARG A 8 3.71 58.70 -16.81
CA ARG A 8 4.01 59.31 -15.50
C ARG A 8 3.60 60.77 -15.22
N SER A 9 2.69 60.92 -14.28
CA SER A 9 2.75 61.81 -13.10
C SER A 9 1.56 61.44 -12.19
N ILE A 10 1.66 61.37 -10.87
CA ILE A 10 1.61 62.53 -9.97
C ILE A 10 2.19 62.11 -8.60
N LYS A 11 3.27 62.79 -8.19
CA LYS A 11 3.60 63.11 -6.79
C LYS A 11 2.96 64.48 -6.46
N TYR A 12 2.87 64.79 -5.16
CA TYR A 12 2.31 65.97 -4.45
C TYR A 12 1.01 65.59 -3.71
N LEU A 13 0.76 65.91 -2.43
CA LEU A 13 1.25 67.03 -1.62
C LEU A 13 0.99 66.76 -0.10
N ILE A 14 2.03 66.96 0.73
CA ILE A 14 2.10 67.67 2.03
C ILE A 14 1.00 67.45 3.10
N GLY A 15 1.44 66.88 4.23
CA GLY A 15 1.51 67.54 5.54
C GLY A 15 0.23 68.07 6.20
N ARG A 16 -0.17 67.38 7.29
CA ARG A 16 -0.82 68.03 8.44
C ARG A 16 -0.26 67.44 9.73
N ILE A 17 0.56 68.25 10.39
CA ILE A 17 0.97 68.09 11.79
C ILE A 17 -0.29 68.27 12.65
N PHE A 18 -0.65 67.23 13.41
CA PHE A 18 -1.48 67.38 14.60
C PHE A 18 -0.62 67.01 15.80
N GLN A 19 -0.19 68.04 16.53
CA GLN A 19 0.23 67.90 17.93
C GLN A 19 -0.99 67.46 18.74
N LEU A 20 -1.13 66.15 18.96
CA LEU A 20 -1.96 65.64 20.03
C LEU A 20 -1.08 65.57 21.28
N ARG A 21 -1.35 66.48 22.22
CA ARG A 21 -0.81 66.43 23.58
C ARG A 21 -1.02 65.04 24.14
N SER A 22 0.08 64.36 24.41
CA SER A 22 0.15 63.10 25.12
C SER A 22 -0.42 63.27 26.53
N TYR A 23 -1.61 62.75 26.75
CA TYR A 23 -1.97 62.19 28.05
C TYR A 23 -1.97 60.67 27.89
N THR A 24 -0.78 60.09 27.70
CA THR A 24 -0.59 58.67 27.91
C THR A 24 -0.64 58.45 29.42
N SER A 25 -1.79 58.02 29.94
CA SER A 25 -1.81 57.26 31.18
C SER A 25 -0.81 56.12 30.98
N HIS A 26 0.35 56.17 31.62
CA HIS A 26 1.26 55.04 31.66
C HIS A 26 0.48 53.90 32.33
N ALA A 27 -0.11 53.00 31.54
CA ALA A 27 -0.56 51.73 32.07
C ALA A 27 0.68 51.07 32.65
N THR A 28 0.79 51.09 33.97
CA THR A 28 1.82 50.37 34.70
C THR A 28 1.62 48.89 34.39
N PHE A 29 2.53 48.34 33.59
CA PHE A 29 2.56 46.89 33.36
C PHE A 29 3.29 46.28 34.55
N GLU A 30 2.71 45.22 35.11
CA GLU A 30 3.40 44.45 36.13
C GLU A 30 4.48 43.59 35.45
N PRO A 31 5.63 43.40 36.11
CA PRO A 31 6.59 42.37 35.72
C PRO A 31 5.92 41.00 35.54
N LEU A 32 6.40 40.23 34.59
CA LEU A 32 5.82 38.92 34.26
C LEU A 32 6.24 37.87 35.27
N ARG A 33 5.25 37.15 35.83
CA ARG A 33 5.42 35.93 36.62
C ARG A 33 4.91 34.79 35.76
N ILE A 34 5.84 34.15 35.06
CA ILE A 34 5.56 33.23 33.96
C ILE A 34 5.42 31.81 34.48
N LEU A 35 4.29 31.17 34.13
CA LEU A 35 4.17 29.72 34.19
C LEU A 35 4.54 29.15 32.82
N PHE A 36 5.74 28.59 32.71
CA PHE A 36 6.26 28.01 31.48
C PHE A 36 5.89 26.53 31.38
N CYS A 37 5.05 26.16 30.42
CA CYS A 37 4.59 24.79 30.21
C CYS A 37 5.31 24.19 28.99
N GLY A 38 6.15 23.17 29.18
CA GLY A 38 6.94 22.56 28.11
C GLY A 38 7.32 21.10 28.34
N SER A 39 7.94 20.46 27.35
CA SER A 39 8.35 19.05 27.46
C SER A 39 9.57 18.62 26.63
N ASP A 40 9.85 19.24 25.50
CA ASP A 40 10.84 18.80 24.51
C ASP A 40 11.91 19.86 24.17
N GLU A 41 12.80 19.55 23.22
CA GLU A 41 13.87 20.45 22.76
C GLU A 41 13.36 21.79 22.19
N PHE A 42 12.18 21.80 21.56
CA PHE A 42 11.55 23.04 21.08
C PHE A 42 11.28 23.97 22.26
N SER A 43 10.69 23.41 23.32
CA SER A 43 10.38 24.15 24.54
C SER A 43 11.61 24.54 25.35
N ILE A 44 12.68 23.74 25.35
CA ILE A 44 13.94 24.05 26.02
C ILE A 44 14.57 25.32 25.45
N THR A 45 14.59 25.47 24.13
CA THR A 45 15.18 26.64 23.47
C THR A 45 14.43 27.92 23.86
N SER A 46 13.09 27.86 23.90
CA SER A 46 12.27 28.97 24.38
C SER A 46 12.48 29.27 25.86
N LEU A 47 12.57 28.25 26.73
CA LEU A 47 12.81 28.42 28.15
C LEU A 47 14.15 29.11 28.41
N ARG A 48 15.24 28.66 27.77
CA ARG A 48 16.56 29.28 27.91
C ARG A 48 16.56 30.74 27.45
N ALA A 49 15.85 31.05 26.36
CA ALA A 49 15.74 32.41 25.86
C ALA A 49 14.95 33.32 26.83
N LEU A 50 13.87 32.83 27.42
CA LEU A 50 13.13 33.56 28.46
C LEU A 50 13.92 33.72 29.75
N HIS A 51 14.67 32.70 30.16
CA HIS A 51 15.51 32.80 31.36
C HIS A 51 16.62 33.83 31.17
N LYS A 52 17.27 33.86 30.01
CA LYS A 52 18.24 34.91 29.67
C LYS A 52 17.62 36.31 29.66
N GLU A 53 16.34 36.42 29.27
CA GLU A 53 15.58 37.67 29.33
C GLU A 53 15.29 38.07 30.78
N HIS A 54 14.91 37.11 31.63
CA HIS A 54 14.71 37.30 33.07
C HIS A 54 16.00 37.77 33.77
N GLU A 55 17.15 37.14 33.50
CA GLU A 55 18.44 37.59 34.04
C GLU A 55 18.85 38.98 33.55
N ARG A 56 18.37 39.39 32.37
CA ARG A 56 18.69 40.70 31.78
C ARG A 56 17.82 41.81 32.33
N ASP A 57 16.52 41.55 32.51
CA ASP A 57 15.52 42.55 32.93
C ASP A 57 14.47 41.92 33.84
N GLU A 58 14.75 41.91 35.15
CA GLU A 58 13.81 41.48 36.19
C GLU A 58 12.54 42.36 36.25
N GLY A 59 12.60 43.59 35.72
CA GLY A 59 11.44 44.48 35.60
C GLY A 59 10.48 44.06 34.47
N LEU A 60 10.96 43.25 33.53
CA LEU A 60 10.14 42.64 32.48
C LEU A 60 9.66 41.25 32.88
N ILE A 61 10.55 40.38 33.34
CA ILE A 61 10.21 39.03 33.81
C ILE A 61 10.73 38.89 35.25
N GLU A 62 9.82 38.85 36.21
CA GLU A 62 10.12 38.74 37.64
C GLU A 62 10.43 37.30 38.05
N SER A 63 9.71 36.32 37.51
CA SER A 63 9.91 34.90 37.86
C SER A 63 9.43 33.96 36.76
N ILE A 64 10.03 32.77 36.73
CA ILE A 64 9.66 31.68 35.82
C ILE A 64 9.50 30.38 36.64
N ASP A 65 8.28 29.84 36.64
CA ASP A 65 7.96 28.51 37.15
C ASP A 65 7.76 27.56 35.97
N VAL A 66 8.45 26.42 35.98
CA VAL A 66 8.40 25.43 34.90
C VAL A 66 7.42 24.31 35.25
N VAL A 67 6.49 24.03 34.34
CA VAL A 67 5.57 22.90 34.40
C VAL A 67 5.91 21.92 33.29
N CYS A 68 6.10 20.65 33.65
CA CYS A 68 6.27 19.57 32.69
C CYS A 68 5.47 18.33 33.11
N ARG A 69 5.37 17.36 32.19
CA ARG A 69 4.78 16.07 32.55
C ARG A 69 5.80 15.25 33.34
N PRO A 70 5.35 14.38 34.28
CA PRO A 70 6.27 13.48 34.96
C PRO A 70 6.89 12.48 33.97
N PRO A 71 8.06 11.90 34.32
CA PRO A 71 8.65 10.81 33.57
C PRO A 71 7.66 9.67 33.36
N LYS A 72 7.69 9.04 32.19
CA LYS A 72 6.80 7.93 31.86
C LYS A 72 7.56 6.63 31.70
N HIS A 73 7.05 5.58 32.33
CA HIS A 73 7.51 4.22 32.07
C HIS A 73 7.13 3.82 30.64
N VAL A 74 8.08 3.31 29.88
CA VAL A 74 7.99 2.93 28.46
C VAL A 74 8.66 1.57 28.23
N GLY A 75 8.57 1.07 26.99
CA GLY A 75 9.17 -0.21 26.61
C GLY A 75 8.29 -1.42 26.93
N ARG A 76 8.75 -2.61 26.53
CA ARG A 76 8.01 -3.87 26.73
C ARG A 76 8.08 -4.25 28.22
N GLY A 77 6.94 -4.17 28.90
CA GLY A 77 6.85 -4.41 30.34
C GLY A 77 7.10 -3.17 31.21
N LEU A 78 7.12 -1.95 30.63
CA LEU A 78 7.20 -0.67 31.36
C LEU A 78 8.40 -0.56 32.30
N LYS A 79 9.53 -1.19 31.94
CA LYS A 79 10.74 -1.23 32.77
C LYS A 79 11.66 -0.03 32.56
N ASP A 80 11.56 0.64 31.41
CA ASP A 80 12.42 1.77 31.07
C ASP A 80 11.70 3.07 31.42
N THR A 81 12.37 4.02 32.07
CA THR A 81 11.80 5.34 32.34
C THR A 81 12.24 6.31 31.26
N ARG A 82 11.27 6.92 30.57
CA ARG A 82 11.52 8.04 29.66
C ARG A 82 11.39 9.34 30.43
N GLU A 83 12.54 9.92 30.71
CA GLU A 83 12.67 11.26 31.28
C GLU A 83 12.10 12.33 30.34
N VAL A 84 11.69 13.46 30.92
CA VAL A 84 11.22 14.63 30.18
C VAL A 84 12.34 15.68 30.14
N PRO A 85 12.95 15.94 28.97
CA PRO A 85 14.19 16.74 28.86
C PRO A 85 14.16 18.09 29.57
N ILE A 86 13.02 18.81 29.52
CA ILE A 86 12.93 20.15 30.12
C ILE A 86 13.10 20.14 31.65
N SER A 87 12.80 19.03 32.33
CA SER A 87 12.97 18.92 33.79
C SER A 87 14.43 19.05 34.23
N LEU A 88 15.36 18.54 33.41
CA LEU A 88 16.80 18.65 33.65
C LEU A 88 17.26 20.10 33.45
N VAL A 89 16.77 20.74 32.39
CA VAL A 89 17.09 22.15 32.09
C VAL A 89 16.53 23.09 33.16
N ALA A 90 15.31 22.86 33.66
CA ALA A 90 14.75 23.66 34.74
C ALA A 90 15.65 23.62 36.00
N LYS A 91 16.16 22.43 36.35
CA LYS A 91 17.10 22.25 37.47
C LYS A 91 18.45 22.93 37.19
N GLU A 92 18.99 22.79 35.98
CA GLU A 92 20.23 23.46 35.55
C GLU A 92 20.14 24.98 35.69
N LEU A 93 18.99 25.56 35.33
CA LEU A 93 18.72 26.99 35.42
C LEU A 93 18.23 27.43 36.82
N ALA A 94 18.22 26.53 37.80
CA ALA A 94 17.73 26.77 39.16
C ALA A 94 16.28 27.32 39.24
N LEU A 95 15.40 26.91 38.31
CA LEU A 95 14.00 27.31 38.26
C LEU A 95 13.11 26.34 39.05
N SER A 96 12.02 26.87 39.63
CA SER A 96 10.97 26.07 40.28
C SER A 96 10.34 25.11 39.29
N LEU A 97 10.34 23.80 39.59
CA LEU A 97 9.83 22.74 38.72
C LEU A 97 8.58 22.09 39.31
N HIS A 98 7.53 21.98 38.50
CA HIS A 98 6.24 21.36 38.84
C HIS A 98 5.93 20.23 37.85
N GLU A 99 5.98 19.00 38.32
CA GLU A 99 5.66 17.82 37.51
C GLU A 99 4.19 17.42 37.68
N ILE A 100 3.40 17.51 36.61
CA ILE A 100 1.96 17.19 36.65
C ILE A 100 1.53 16.29 35.50
N ASP A 101 0.72 15.28 35.77
CA ASP A 101 0.14 14.46 34.70
C ASP A 101 -1.20 15.03 34.19
N THR A 102 -1.90 15.78 35.05
CA THR A 102 -3.16 16.47 34.75
C THR A 102 -3.27 17.76 35.56
N PHE A 103 -3.99 18.74 35.02
CA PHE A 103 -4.39 19.93 35.78
C PHE A 103 -5.53 19.66 36.77
N THR A 104 -6.14 18.48 36.81
CA THR A 104 -7.24 18.19 37.75
C THR A 104 -6.82 18.46 39.21
N LYS A 105 -7.55 19.33 39.91
CA LYS A 105 -7.28 19.79 41.30
C LYS A 105 -5.93 20.50 41.52
N TRP A 106 -5.11 20.68 40.48
CA TRP A 106 -3.85 21.40 40.60
C TRP A 106 -4.06 22.92 40.65
N LYS A 107 -3.26 23.64 41.42
CA LYS A 107 -3.29 25.11 41.51
C LYS A 107 -1.95 25.67 41.05
N PRO A 108 -1.93 26.77 40.27
CA PRO A 108 -0.70 27.45 39.92
C PRO A 108 0.11 27.86 41.17
N PRO A 109 1.45 27.86 41.07
CA PRO A 109 2.30 28.38 42.14
C PRO A 109 2.07 29.88 42.36
N ILE A 110 2.54 30.37 43.49
CA ILE A 110 2.46 31.78 43.90
C ILE A 110 3.89 32.26 44.18
N PRO A 111 4.71 32.51 43.14
CA PRO A 111 6.08 32.97 43.33
C PRO A 111 6.09 34.31 44.05
N ASN A 112 6.97 34.46 45.05
CA ASN A 112 7.12 35.69 45.86
C ASN A 112 5.81 36.22 46.49
N GLY A 113 4.82 35.34 46.72
CA GLY A 113 3.53 35.74 47.30
C GLY A 113 2.55 36.39 46.31
N LEU A 114 2.90 36.48 45.03
CA LEU A 114 2.04 36.99 43.96
C LEU A 114 1.62 35.88 42.98
N PRO A 115 0.39 35.93 42.44
CA PRO A 115 -0.07 34.92 41.50
C PRO A 115 0.65 35.03 40.15
N ILE A 116 0.81 33.88 39.47
CA ILE A 116 1.17 33.83 38.05
C ILE A 116 0.25 34.76 37.25
N ASN A 117 0.84 35.61 36.41
CA ASN A 117 0.09 36.57 35.59
C ASN A 117 0.25 36.32 34.08
N MET A 118 1.10 35.39 33.66
CA MET A 118 1.31 35.01 32.27
C MET A 118 1.58 33.51 32.17
N ILE A 119 0.97 32.85 31.19
CA ILE A 119 1.26 31.45 30.86
C ILE A 119 1.96 31.38 29.52
N VAL A 120 3.07 30.64 29.42
CA VAL A 120 3.75 30.41 28.14
C VAL A 120 3.77 28.91 27.88
N ALA A 121 3.02 28.45 26.89
CA ALA A 121 2.99 27.07 26.45
C ALA A 121 3.88 26.89 25.22
N VAL A 122 4.79 25.93 25.27
CA VAL A 122 5.63 25.55 24.13
C VAL A 122 5.73 24.04 24.11
N SER A 123 5.11 23.38 23.12
CA SER A 123 5.11 21.91 22.99
C SER A 123 4.79 21.15 24.29
N PHE A 124 3.81 21.63 25.06
CA PHE A 124 3.47 21.04 26.36
C PHE A 124 2.66 19.74 26.26
N GLY A 125 1.79 19.65 25.24
CA GLY A 125 0.97 18.46 24.97
C GLY A 125 -0.20 18.22 25.94
N LEU A 126 -0.45 19.15 26.87
CA LEU A 126 -1.68 19.20 27.68
C LEU A 126 -2.43 20.51 27.39
N PHE A 127 -3.75 20.41 27.45
CA PHE A 127 -4.63 21.56 27.32
C PHE A 127 -4.66 22.35 28.64
N ILE A 128 -4.44 23.66 28.60
CA ILE A 128 -4.50 24.53 29.78
C ILE A 128 -5.96 24.92 30.03
N PRO A 129 -6.57 24.50 31.15
CA PRO A 129 -8.00 24.71 31.37
C PRO A 129 -8.33 26.20 31.59
N PRO A 130 -9.54 26.66 31.20
CA PRO A 130 -9.99 28.05 31.34
C PRO A 130 -9.72 28.63 32.73
N ARG A 131 -10.00 27.89 33.80
CA ARG A 131 -9.79 28.34 35.20
C ARG A 131 -8.35 28.77 35.51
N ILE A 132 -7.34 28.20 34.83
CA ILE A 132 -5.94 28.55 35.01
C ILE A 132 -5.60 29.73 34.09
N LEU A 133 -6.06 29.67 32.83
CA LEU A 133 -5.82 30.71 31.83
C LEU A 133 -6.43 32.06 32.24
N GLU A 134 -7.67 32.07 32.73
CA GLU A 134 -8.39 33.25 33.22
C GLU A 134 -7.81 33.79 34.54
N GLY A 135 -7.11 32.94 35.30
CA GLY A 135 -6.41 33.35 36.52
C GLY A 135 -5.13 34.15 36.23
N ALA A 136 -4.57 34.05 35.03
CA ALA A 136 -3.42 34.82 34.60
C ALA A 136 -3.88 36.15 33.99
N ARG A 137 -3.51 37.28 34.60
CA ARG A 137 -3.92 38.64 34.19
C ARG A 137 -3.67 38.93 32.70
N TYR A 138 -2.56 38.45 32.15
CA TYR A 138 -2.16 38.64 30.75
C TYR A 138 -2.51 37.43 29.86
N GLY A 139 -3.30 36.48 30.39
CA GLY A 139 -3.68 35.26 29.69
C GLY A 139 -2.47 34.36 29.45
N GLY A 140 -2.33 33.88 28.22
CA GLY A 140 -1.17 33.08 27.87
C GLY A 140 -0.86 33.04 26.39
N LEU A 141 0.37 32.63 26.11
CA LEU A 141 0.99 32.56 24.79
C LEU A 141 1.30 31.12 24.42
N ASN A 142 1.19 30.80 23.14
CA ASN A 142 1.65 29.55 22.56
C ASN A 142 2.65 29.83 21.44
N VAL A 143 3.78 29.12 21.44
CA VAL A 143 4.71 29.12 20.31
C VAL A 143 4.46 27.86 19.49
N HIS A 144 4.08 28.04 18.24
CA HIS A 144 3.79 26.96 17.30
C HIS A 144 4.85 26.89 16.20
N PRO A 145 5.45 25.72 15.91
CA PRO A 145 6.50 25.58 14.89
C PRO A 145 5.92 25.40 13.49
N SER A 146 4.97 26.26 13.11
CA SER A 146 4.49 26.41 11.75
C SER A 146 4.00 27.84 11.50
N MET A 147 3.72 28.15 10.23
CA MET A 147 3.07 29.39 9.84
C MET A 147 1.54 29.21 9.88
N LEU A 148 0.94 29.29 11.08
CA LEU A 148 -0.51 29.14 11.26
C LEU A 148 -1.32 30.09 10.34
N PRO A 149 -2.45 29.61 9.76
CA PRO A 149 -3.15 28.36 10.07
C PRO A 149 -2.59 27.10 9.39
N ASP A 150 -1.57 27.23 8.55
CA ASP A 150 -0.99 26.09 7.83
C ASP A 150 -0.19 25.18 8.78
N PHE A 151 -0.33 23.86 8.56
CA PHE A 151 0.17 22.80 9.42
C PHE A 151 -0.21 22.92 10.91
N HIS A 152 -1.44 23.35 11.22
CA HIS A 152 -1.93 23.38 12.61
C HIS A 152 -2.09 21.96 13.19
N GLY A 153 -1.78 21.79 14.48
CA GLY A 153 -1.95 20.52 15.18
C GLY A 153 -0.64 19.96 15.77
N PRO A 154 -0.63 18.69 16.20
CA PRO A 154 0.42 18.17 17.07
C PRO A 154 1.72 17.73 16.38
N ALA A 155 1.79 17.66 15.04
CA ALA A 155 3.01 17.21 14.34
C ALA A 155 3.43 18.09 13.13
N PRO A 156 3.46 19.43 13.26
CA PRO A 156 3.70 20.37 12.17
C PRO A 156 4.98 20.08 11.39
N LEU A 157 6.11 19.92 12.09
CA LEU A 157 7.42 19.68 11.47
C LEU A 157 7.44 18.45 10.57
N HIS A 158 6.79 17.37 11.01
CA HIS A 158 6.69 16.13 10.25
C HIS A 158 5.89 16.37 8.97
N HIS A 159 4.73 17.02 9.05
CA HIS A 159 3.87 17.27 7.89
C HIS A 159 4.45 18.30 6.91
N THR A 160 5.21 19.29 7.40
CA THR A 160 6.00 20.18 6.54
C THR A 160 6.92 19.35 5.65
N LEU A 161 7.73 18.47 6.24
CA LEU A 161 8.65 17.61 5.48
C LEU A 161 7.92 16.59 4.61
N LEU A 162 6.88 15.92 5.10
CA LEU A 162 6.10 14.92 4.35
C LEU A 162 5.47 15.51 3.08
N SER A 163 4.98 16.75 3.16
CA SER A 163 4.41 17.45 2.01
C SER A 163 5.43 17.86 0.95
N GLY A 164 6.74 17.80 1.27
CA GLY A 164 7.81 18.32 0.42
C GLY A 164 7.90 19.85 0.40
N CYS A 165 7.20 20.54 1.29
CA CYS A 165 7.30 21.98 1.45
C CYS A 165 8.74 22.35 1.79
N GLN A 166 9.32 23.32 1.08
CA GLN A 166 10.69 23.82 1.30
C GLN A 166 10.75 25.02 2.25
N ARG A 167 9.58 25.50 2.67
CA ARG A 167 9.41 26.65 3.55
C ARG A 167 8.70 26.26 4.82
N SER A 168 9.09 26.90 5.91
CA SER A 168 8.47 26.75 7.22
C SER A 168 8.37 28.11 7.91
N GLY A 169 7.77 28.13 9.08
CA GLY A 169 7.58 29.33 9.87
C GLY A 169 7.38 28.99 11.33
N VAL A 170 7.35 30.03 12.15
CA VAL A 170 6.94 29.94 13.55
C VAL A 170 5.91 31.02 13.84
N THR A 171 4.97 30.70 14.72
CA THR A 171 3.89 31.59 15.16
C THR A 171 3.90 31.71 16.66
N VAL A 172 3.76 32.94 17.16
CA VAL A 172 3.36 33.24 18.54
C VAL A 172 1.91 33.72 18.50
N GLN A 173 1.05 33.05 19.24
CA GLN A 173 -0.39 33.34 19.35
C GLN A 173 -0.82 33.34 20.80
N THR A 174 -2.02 33.85 21.09
CA THR A 174 -2.65 33.64 22.40
C THR A 174 -3.08 32.19 22.60
N LEU A 175 -3.26 31.76 23.86
CA LEU A 175 -3.92 30.50 24.17
C LEU A 175 -5.43 30.66 24.07
N HIS A 176 -6.11 29.74 23.39
CA HIS A 176 -7.57 29.70 23.30
C HIS A 176 -8.16 28.83 24.42
N PRO A 177 -9.26 29.23 25.08
CA PRO A 177 -9.80 28.55 26.27
C PRO A 177 -10.35 27.14 26.03
N GLU A 178 -10.66 26.78 24.78
CA GLU A 178 -11.26 25.46 24.46
C GLU A 178 -10.55 24.66 23.36
N ARG A 179 -9.61 25.25 22.61
CA ARG A 179 -9.10 24.67 21.36
C ARG A 179 -7.60 24.89 21.21
N PHE A 180 -6.89 23.92 20.65
CA PHE A 180 -5.49 24.11 20.27
C PHE A 180 -5.39 24.94 18.99
N ASP A 181 -4.33 25.74 18.90
CA ASP A 181 -3.91 26.47 17.70
C ASP A 181 -4.96 27.40 17.05
N GLN A 182 -5.92 27.88 17.83
CA GLN A 182 -6.94 28.86 17.42
C GLN A 182 -6.85 30.18 18.19
N GLY A 183 -5.64 30.52 18.65
CA GLY A 183 -5.36 31.79 19.27
C GLY A 183 -5.37 32.96 18.28
N THR A 184 -5.35 34.17 18.81
CA THR A 184 -5.03 35.35 18.01
C THR A 184 -3.54 35.36 17.72
N ILE A 185 -3.15 35.41 16.45
CA ILE A 185 -1.74 35.50 16.06
C ILE A 185 -1.21 36.88 16.45
N LEU A 186 -0.17 36.90 17.29
CA LEU A 186 0.47 38.12 17.77
C LEU A 186 1.73 38.45 16.96
N ALA A 187 2.50 37.43 16.64
CA ALA A 187 3.69 37.54 15.82
C ALA A 187 3.90 36.25 15.03
N GLN A 188 4.50 36.37 13.86
CA GLN A 188 4.75 35.24 12.97
C GLN A 188 5.95 35.54 12.09
N THR A 189 6.62 34.50 11.62
CA THR A 189 7.55 34.65 10.49
C THR A 189 6.82 35.33 9.32
N PRO A 190 7.41 36.36 8.67
CA PRO A 190 6.78 37.00 7.51
C PRO A 190 6.47 36.01 6.40
N TYR A 191 5.33 36.18 5.73
CA TYR A 191 4.95 35.37 4.57
C TYR A 191 6.01 35.46 3.44
N PRO A 192 6.34 34.37 2.74
CA PRO A 192 5.76 33.02 2.81
C PRO A 192 6.48 32.07 3.78
N GLY A 193 7.12 32.60 4.83
CA GLY A 193 8.00 31.84 5.71
C GLY A 193 9.45 31.83 5.25
N PHE A 194 10.32 31.17 6.01
CA PHE A 194 11.73 31.01 5.68
C PHE A 194 11.98 29.70 4.94
N GLU A 195 12.93 29.70 4.02
CA GLU A 195 13.46 28.47 3.42
C GLU A 195 14.28 27.70 4.45
N HIS A 196 14.08 26.39 4.56
CA HIS A 196 14.75 25.59 5.58
C HIS A 196 15.85 24.68 5.04
N GLY A 197 15.74 24.14 3.83
CA GLY A 197 16.69 23.15 3.28
C GLY A 197 16.79 21.83 4.05
N CYS A 198 16.17 21.73 5.24
CA CYS A 198 16.13 20.55 6.08
C CYS A 198 15.46 19.36 5.39
N SER A 199 16.01 18.17 5.62
CA SER A 199 15.44 16.90 5.18
C SER A 199 14.92 16.07 6.36
N THR A 200 15.37 16.35 7.58
CA THR A 200 14.99 15.61 8.79
C THR A 200 14.29 16.49 9.82
N VAL A 201 13.45 15.88 10.68
CA VAL A 201 12.76 16.61 11.75
C VAL A 201 13.73 17.24 12.76
N PRO A 202 14.82 16.59 13.22
CA PRO A 202 15.78 17.23 14.12
C PRO A 202 16.43 18.51 13.56
N GLU A 203 16.77 18.53 12.26
CA GLU A 203 17.29 19.73 11.59
C GLU A 203 16.25 20.86 11.62
N LEU A 204 15.02 20.55 11.18
CA LEU A 204 13.94 21.54 11.11
C LEU A 204 13.51 22.01 12.50
N LEU A 205 13.53 21.11 13.48
CA LEU A 205 13.31 21.40 14.89
C LEU A 205 14.34 22.39 15.40
N THR A 206 15.63 22.18 15.13
CA THR A 206 16.71 23.10 15.57
C THR A 206 16.48 24.50 14.99
N LEU A 207 16.20 24.59 13.69
CA LEU A 207 15.96 25.87 13.01
C LEU A 207 14.70 26.58 13.51
N THR A 208 13.58 25.86 13.65
CA THR A 208 12.33 26.43 14.17
C THR A 208 12.43 26.78 15.64
N SER A 209 13.15 26.02 16.46
CA SER A 209 13.35 26.29 17.89
C SER A 209 14.04 27.64 18.10
N SER A 210 15.13 27.89 17.36
CA SER A 210 15.86 29.16 17.43
C SER A 210 14.96 30.35 17.06
N LYS A 211 14.21 30.25 15.95
CA LYS A 211 13.31 31.32 15.50
C LYS A 211 12.11 31.50 16.40
N GLY A 212 11.56 30.41 16.93
CA GLY A 212 10.43 30.42 17.85
C GLY A 212 10.78 31.13 19.16
N ALA A 213 11.95 30.84 19.71
CA ALA A 213 12.49 31.52 20.89
C ALA A 213 12.73 33.02 20.63
N GLU A 214 13.31 33.38 19.49
CA GLU A 214 13.52 34.77 19.10
C GLU A 214 12.20 35.55 19.02
N ILE A 215 11.21 35.04 18.27
CA ILE A 215 9.91 35.72 18.13
C ILE A 215 9.16 35.78 19.46
N LEU A 216 9.27 34.76 20.32
CA LEU A 216 8.67 34.78 21.66
C LEU A 216 9.27 35.91 22.51
N VAL A 217 10.60 35.99 22.59
CA VAL A 217 11.30 37.04 23.35
C VAL A 217 10.98 38.42 22.79
N GLN A 218 10.98 38.59 21.46
CA GLN A 218 10.56 39.85 20.83
C GLN A 218 9.10 40.20 21.16
N SER A 219 8.21 39.22 21.19
CA SER A 219 6.79 39.42 21.52
C SER A 219 6.60 39.91 22.95
N ILE A 220 7.40 39.40 23.90
CA ILE A 220 7.39 39.82 25.30
C ILE A 220 7.99 41.21 25.46
N ASN A 221 9.17 41.47 24.89
CA ASN A 221 9.83 42.78 24.93
C ASN A 221 8.94 43.89 24.35
N ASN A 222 8.25 43.60 23.23
CA ASN A 222 7.33 44.53 22.57
C ASN A 222 5.93 44.56 23.21
N ARG A 223 5.71 43.79 24.28
CA ARG A 223 4.44 43.67 25.00
C ARG A 223 3.24 43.37 24.10
N LEU A 224 3.43 42.51 23.10
CA LEU A 224 2.37 42.18 22.13
C LEU A 224 1.16 41.51 22.81
N TYR A 225 1.36 40.89 23.96
CA TYR A 225 0.30 40.30 24.80
C TYR A 225 -0.66 41.34 25.41
N LEU A 226 -0.33 42.65 25.37
CA LEU A 226 -1.24 43.72 25.79
C LEU A 226 -2.14 44.23 24.65
N GLN A 227 -1.89 43.81 23.41
CA GLN A 227 -2.69 44.25 22.28
C GLN A 227 -4.10 43.64 22.38
N SER A 228 -5.12 44.49 22.29
CA SER A 228 -6.52 44.04 22.20
C SER A 228 -6.65 43.04 21.06
N ALA A 229 -7.52 42.03 21.21
CA ALA A 229 -7.81 40.95 20.26
C ALA A 229 -8.21 41.40 18.82
N LYS A 230 -8.15 42.71 18.52
CA LYS A 230 -8.02 43.27 17.17
C LYS A 230 -6.56 43.16 16.67
N GLY A 231 -5.96 41.98 16.80
CA GLY A 231 -4.69 41.62 16.13
C GLY A 231 -4.94 41.15 14.68
N PRO A 232 -3.90 40.95 13.87
CA PRO A 232 -3.94 40.79 12.39
C PRO A 232 -4.73 39.59 11.84
N ASN A 233 -5.52 38.88 12.64
CA ASN A 233 -6.49 37.90 12.15
C ASN A 233 -7.52 38.50 11.17
N SER A 234 -7.64 39.83 11.08
CA SER A 234 -8.44 40.51 10.04
C SER A 234 -7.71 40.73 8.70
N LEU A 235 -6.47 40.24 8.55
CA LEU A 235 -5.62 40.46 7.37
C LEU A 235 -5.06 39.17 6.76
N GLN A 236 -5.48 37.99 7.23
CA GLN A 236 -5.16 36.76 6.49
C GLN A 236 -6.13 36.61 5.33
N ASP A 237 -5.57 36.60 4.11
CA ASP A 237 -6.30 36.36 2.86
C ASP A 237 -7.13 35.07 3.00
N ASP A 238 -8.43 35.12 2.72
CA ASP A 238 -9.33 33.96 2.80
C ASP A 238 -8.77 32.74 2.03
N ARG A 239 -7.95 32.98 1.00
CA ARG A 239 -7.25 31.93 0.26
C ARG A 239 -6.20 31.19 1.09
N ILE A 240 -5.51 31.85 2.02
CA ILE A 240 -4.55 31.22 2.93
C ILE A 240 -5.27 30.32 3.93
N ILE A 241 -6.41 30.79 4.44
CA ILE A 241 -7.25 30.00 5.36
C ILE A 241 -7.82 28.78 4.64
N ALA A 242 -8.34 28.96 3.42
CA ALA A 242 -8.89 27.87 2.61
C ALA A 242 -7.82 26.81 2.22
N ALA A 243 -6.56 27.20 2.09
CA ALA A 243 -5.44 26.31 1.75
C ALA A 243 -4.72 25.70 2.97
N ALA A 244 -5.16 26.01 4.20
CA ALA A 244 -4.50 25.57 5.42
C ALA A 244 -4.52 24.04 5.57
N ARG A 245 -3.34 23.44 5.72
CA ARG A 245 -3.20 22.00 5.92
C ARG A 245 -3.21 21.65 7.41
N ALA A 246 -3.82 20.52 7.76
CA ALA A 246 -3.75 19.98 9.11
C ALA A 246 -2.46 19.15 9.31
N ALA A 247 -1.95 19.12 10.54
CA ALA A 247 -0.77 18.33 10.92
C ALA A 247 -1.09 17.36 12.07
N PRO A 248 -1.91 16.31 11.83
CA PRO A 248 -2.30 15.35 12.85
C PRO A 248 -1.12 14.51 13.35
N LYS A 249 -1.30 13.86 14.50
CA LYS A 249 -0.25 13.04 15.15
C LYS A 249 0.17 11.88 14.24
N ILE A 250 1.47 11.69 14.07
CA ILE A 250 2.04 10.56 13.30
C ILE A 250 1.77 9.24 14.03
N THR A 251 1.24 8.27 13.31
CA THR A 251 0.89 6.93 13.79
C THR A 251 1.77 5.85 13.15
N SER A 252 1.63 4.60 13.59
CA SER A 252 2.29 3.47 12.91
C SER A 252 1.77 3.28 11.48
N ARG A 253 0.55 3.71 11.15
CA ARG A 253 -0.03 3.56 9.81
C ARG A 253 0.66 4.47 8.80
N ASP A 254 1.07 5.68 9.21
CA ASP A 254 1.77 6.64 8.34
C ASP A 254 3.15 6.14 7.86
N ARG A 255 3.69 5.14 8.58
CA ARG A 255 4.95 4.45 8.28
C ARG A 255 4.79 3.25 7.34
N PHE A 256 3.57 2.88 6.96
CA PHE A 256 3.33 1.78 6.04
C PHE A 256 3.64 2.21 4.61
N ILE A 257 4.54 1.51 3.92
CA ILE A 257 4.86 1.79 2.52
C ILE A 257 3.76 1.22 1.64
N ASP A 258 3.13 2.10 0.86
CA ASP A 258 2.30 1.71 -0.27
C ASP A 258 3.14 1.70 -1.56
N TRP A 259 3.65 0.53 -1.90
CA TRP A 259 4.54 0.34 -3.04
C TRP A 259 3.88 0.67 -4.40
N ASN A 260 2.56 0.67 -4.48
CA ASN A 260 1.85 0.91 -5.74
C ASN A 260 1.60 2.40 -6.02
N THR A 261 1.68 3.25 -5.00
CA THR A 261 1.34 4.68 -5.14
C THR A 261 2.48 5.61 -4.74
N TRP A 262 3.45 5.14 -3.95
CA TRP A 262 4.57 5.98 -3.51
C TRP A 262 5.77 5.83 -4.42
N THR A 263 6.21 6.95 -4.98
CA THR A 263 7.46 7.05 -5.74
C THR A 263 8.68 6.88 -4.83
N ALA A 264 9.84 6.60 -5.42
CA ALA A 264 11.10 6.50 -4.68
C ALA A 264 11.39 7.74 -3.82
N GLU A 265 11.15 8.93 -4.36
CA GLU A 265 11.34 10.20 -3.64
C GLU A 265 10.39 10.35 -2.45
N VAL A 266 9.14 9.94 -2.59
CA VAL A 266 8.16 9.96 -1.50
C VAL A 266 8.58 9.00 -0.38
N ILE A 267 9.07 7.80 -0.73
CA ILE A 267 9.54 6.82 0.26
C ILE A 267 10.75 7.35 1.02
N ILE A 268 11.75 7.91 0.33
CA ILE A 268 12.95 8.50 0.95
C ILE A 268 12.56 9.64 1.88
N ARG A 269 11.75 10.58 1.39
CA ARG A 269 11.27 11.74 2.18
C ARG A 269 10.53 11.31 3.43
N ARG A 270 9.66 10.30 3.31
CA ARG A 270 8.95 9.73 4.46
C ARG A 270 9.91 9.09 5.45
N HIS A 271 10.89 8.32 4.99
CA HIS A 271 11.87 7.72 5.88
C HIS A 271 12.66 8.80 6.65
N LEU A 272 13.09 9.87 5.99
CA LEU A 272 13.81 10.97 6.64
C LEU A 272 12.94 11.77 7.61
N ALA A 273 11.66 11.98 7.28
CA ALA A 273 10.74 12.77 8.09
C ALA A 273 10.21 12.01 9.31
N ILE A 274 9.83 10.74 9.17
CA ILE A 274 9.19 9.97 10.25
C ILE A 274 10.05 8.81 10.75
N GLY A 275 11.18 8.50 10.14
CA GLY A 275 12.07 7.39 10.53
C GLY A 275 11.68 6.06 9.88
N PRO A 276 12.06 4.91 10.47
CA PRO A 276 11.88 3.59 9.87
C PRO A 276 10.46 3.34 9.38
N LEU A 277 10.37 2.92 8.12
CA LEU A 277 9.14 2.55 7.45
C LEU A 277 8.95 1.03 7.52
N TRP A 278 7.75 0.54 7.24
CA TRP A 278 7.48 -0.89 7.20
C TRP A 278 6.55 -1.25 6.06
N SER A 279 6.67 -2.49 5.59
CA SER A 279 5.75 -3.08 4.63
C SER A 279 5.56 -4.55 4.92
N PHE A 280 4.61 -5.18 4.25
CA PHE A 280 4.58 -6.64 4.19
C PHE A 280 5.46 -7.12 3.05
N VAL A 281 6.20 -8.19 3.30
CA VAL A 281 6.89 -8.95 2.28
C VAL A 281 6.41 -10.39 2.37
N LYS A 282 6.32 -11.04 1.22
CA LYS A 282 5.81 -12.39 1.07
C LYS A 282 6.88 -13.24 0.43
N ASN A 283 7.09 -14.45 0.94
CA ASN A 283 7.72 -15.52 0.19
C ASN A 283 6.67 -16.60 -0.11
N ALA A 284 7.11 -17.69 -0.74
CA ALA A 284 6.24 -18.79 -1.13
C ALA A 284 5.44 -19.44 0.03
N ARG A 285 5.93 -19.32 1.28
CA ARG A 285 5.39 -20.00 2.47
C ARG A 285 4.61 -19.09 3.40
N LYS A 286 4.97 -17.80 3.50
CA LYS A 286 4.38 -16.88 4.48
C LYS A 286 4.54 -15.40 4.12
N VAL A 287 3.72 -14.58 4.78
CA VAL A 287 3.80 -13.12 4.77
C VAL A 287 4.39 -12.67 6.09
N ARG A 288 5.33 -11.73 6.07
CA ARG A 288 5.89 -11.12 7.28
C ARG A 288 5.98 -9.61 7.16
N ARG A 289 5.82 -8.94 8.29
CA ARG A 289 6.12 -7.51 8.41
C ARG A 289 7.63 -7.31 8.41
N LEU A 290 8.09 -6.51 7.45
CA LEU A 290 9.45 -6.03 7.30
C LEU A 290 9.54 -4.56 7.71
N ILE A 291 10.56 -4.23 8.48
CA ILE A 291 10.92 -2.88 8.90
C ILE A 291 12.19 -2.48 8.13
N TRP A 292 12.06 -1.44 7.31
CA TRP A 292 13.13 -0.82 6.55
C TRP A 292 13.90 0.09 7.50
N SER A 293 14.99 -0.45 8.05
CA SER A 293 15.59 0.10 9.27
C SER A 293 16.53 1.26 8.96
N THR A 294 17.32 1.14 7.90
CA THR A 294 18.14 2.24 7.37
C THR A 294 17.39 3.01 6.28
N GLY A 295 17.89 4.20 5.97
CA GLY A 295 17.42 5.01 4.85
C GLY A 295 17.57 4.30 3.50
N PHE A 296 16.89 4.83 2.51
CA PHE A 296 16.93 4.35 1.14
C PHE A 296 17.81 5.27 0.28
N THR A 297 18.52 4.70 -0.67
CA THR A 297 19.24 5.44 -1.73
C THR A 297 18.74 5.00 -3.09
N ILE A 298 18.70 5.89 -4.07
CA ILE A 298 18.37 5.51 -5.45
C ILE A 298 19.61 4.83 -6.03
N SER A 299 19.42 3.64 -6.60
CA SER A 299 20.49 2.87 -7.24
C SER A 299 20.49 3.13 -8.75
N GLU A 300 21.59 3.66 -9.27
CA GLU A 300 21.81 3.79 -10.72
C GLU A 300 22.41 2.51 -11.34
N GLU A 301 23.06 1.66 -10.54
CA GLU A 301 23.73 0.43 -10.97
C GLU A 301 22.77 -0.66 -11.47
N VAL A 302 21.53 -0.64 -10.98
CA VAL A 302 20.45 -1.55 -11.40
C VAL A 302 19.55 -0.77 -12.34
N ALA A 303 20.13 -0.19 -13.38
CA ALA A 303 19.39 0.51 -14.41
C ALA A 303 18.49 -0.48 -15.16
N SER A 304 17.19 -0.18 -15.19
CA SER A 304 16.20 -0.71 -16.14
C SER A 304 15.90 -2.22 -16.16
N SER A 305 15.89 -2.94 -15.04
CA SER A 305 15.18 -4.25 -15.04
C SER A 305 13.69 -4.02 -14.77
N THR A 306 12.89 -3.83 -15.83
CA THR A 306 11.42 -3.94 -15.78
C THR A 306 10.95 -5.28 -15.16
N ASP A 307 11.86 -6.25 -15.09
CA ASP A 307 11.64 -7.61 -14.62
C ASP A 307 11.49 -7.73 -13.09
N LEU A 308 11.88 -6.71 -12.31
CA LEU A 308 11.65 -6.73 -10.87
C LEU A 308 10.19 -6.36 -10.58
N PRO A 309 9.41 -7.14 -9.82
CA PRO A 309 8.07 -6.72 -9.43
C PRO A 309 8.13 -5.59 -8.37
N VAL A 310 7.23 -4.61 -8.50
CA VAL A 310 7.11 -3.46 -7.58
C VAL A 310 6.94 -3.94 -6.14
N GLY A 311 7.72 -3.37 -5.22
CA GLY A 311 7.64 -3.66 -3.78
C GLY A 311 8.19 -5.02 -3.34
N ARG A 312 8.74 -5.84 -4.25
CA ARG A 312 9.41 -7.10 -3.88
C ARG A 312 10.84 -6.83 -3.47
N LEU A 313 11.19 -7.31 -2.27
CA LEU A 313 12.57 -7.30 -1.77
C LEU A 313 13.41 -8.28 -2.59
N VAL A 314 14.45 -7.79 -3.24
CA VAL A 314 15.45 -8.60 -3.92
C VAL A 314 16.80 -8.42 -3.26
N VAL A 315 17.46 -9.54 -2.99
CA VAL A 315 18.82 -9.60 -2.46
C VAL A 315 19.61 -10.44 -3.45
N PHE A 316 20.59 -9.86 -4.11
CA PHE A 316 21.44 -10.61 -5.03
C PHE A 316 22.49 -11.40 -4.23
N GLY A 317 22.72 -12.65 -4.62
CA GLY A 317 23.74 -13.54 -4.05
C GLY A 317 24.56 -14.16 -5.18
N ASN A 318 25.87 -14.31 -4.95
CA ASN A 318 26.92 -14.63 -5.94
C ASN A 318 26.51 -15.52 -7.13
N ASN A 319 26.54 -14.92 -8.32
CA ASN A 319 27.15 -15.54 -9.49
C ASN A 319 27.82 -14.54 -10.45
N ASP A 320 27.60 -13.22 -10.34
CA ASP A 320 28.44 -12.21 -10.98
C ASP A 320 28.35 -10.90 -10.16
N CYS A 321 29.44 -10.50 -9.52
CA CYS A 321 29.71 -9.17 -8.95
C CYS A 321 28.58 -8.46 -8.12
N ALA A 322 28.44 -8.71 -6.80
CA ALA A 322 27.97 -7.70 -5.80
C ALA A 322 27.84 -8.25 -4.35
N ASP A 323 27.83 -7.30 -3.41
CA ASP A 323 27.96 -7.39 -1.94
C ASP A 323 26.71 -7.94 -1.19
N GLU A 324 26.85 -8.97 -0.35
CA GLU A 324 25.77 -9.56 0.50
C GLU A 324 25.11 -8.56 1.49
N ARG A 325 25.62 -7.33 1.55
CA ARG A 325 25.23 -6.30 2.51
C ARG A 325 24.00 -5.49 2.14
N VAL A 326 23.46 -5.60 0.92
CA VAL A 326 22.42 -4.66 0.43
C VAL A 326 21.23 -5.35 -0.24
N ALA A 327 20.08 -4.68 -0.24
CA ALA A 327 18.85 -5.12 -0.90
C ALA A 327 18.30 -4.05 -1.82
N TYR A 328 17.61 -4.49 -2.85
CA TYR A 328 17.01 -3.67 -3.89
C TYR A 328 15.50 -3.87 -3.93
N VAL A 329 14.77 -2.79 -4.18
CA VAL A 329 13.30 -2.80 -4.32
C VAL A 329 12.89 -1.82 -5.40
N ARG A 330 12.11 -2.27 -6.38
CA ARG A 330 11.54 -1.36 -7.39
C ARG A 330 10.28 -0.66 -6.86
N THR A 331 10.15 0.62 -7.17
CA THR A 331 8.99 1.47 -6.83
C THR A 331 8.04 1.64 -8.01
N CYS A 332 6.86 2.26 -7.80
CA CYS A 332 5.85 2.43 -8.85
C CYS A 332 6.28 3.35 -10.01
N ASP A 333 7.30 4.19 -9.80
CA ASP A 333 7.92 5.08 -10.79
C ASP A 333 9.17 4.47 -11.45
N ASP A 334 9.31 3.14 -11.42
CA ASP A 334 10.38 2.36 -12.05
C ASP A 334 11.80 2.63 -11.53
N ARG A 335 11.93 3.42 -10.46
CA ARG A 335 13.20 3.59 -9.76
C ARG A 335 13.48 2.41 -8.84
N VAL A 336 14.77 2.14 -8.61
CA VAL A 336 15.23 1.08 -7.71
C VAL A 336 15.83 1.71 -6.46
N LEU A 337 15.26 1.37 -5.31
CA LEU A 337 15.77 1.76 -4.00
C LEU A 337 16.72 0.70 -3.47
N LYS A 338 17.86 1.13 -2.95
CA LYS A 338 18.85 0.35 -2.21
C LYS A 338 18.71 0.58 -0.71
N VAL A 339 18.80 -0.50 0.08
CA VAL A 339 18.76 -0.47 1.55
C VAL A 339 19.83 -1.40 2.15
N ASP A 340 20.53 -0.92 3.18
CA ASP A 340 21.68 -1.63 3.78
C ASP A 340 21.30 -2.50 4.97
N ARG A 341 20.23 -2.16 5.72
CA ARG A 341 19.79 -2.96 6.87
C ARG A 341 18.29 -2.99 7.02
N ILE A 342 17.79 -4.19 7.35
CA ILE A 342 16.37 -4.45 7.54
C ILE A 342 16.15 -5.29 8.78
N LYS A 343 14.90 -5.31 9.25
CA LYS A 343 14.48 -6.11 10.40
C LYS A 343 13.09 -6.67 10.17
N PHE A 344 12.93 -7.98 10.33
CA PHE A 344 11.60 -8.59 10.44
C PHE A 344 11.00 -8.40 11.82
N GLU A 345 9.68 -8.40 11.92
CA GLU A 345 8.97 -8.34 13.20
C GLU A 345 9.49 -9.38 14.21
N GLY A 346 9.82 -8.93 15.42
CA GLY A 346 10.44 -9.74 16.48
C GLY A 346 11.95 -10.00 16.30
N GLY A 347 12.54 -9.60 15.18
CA GLY A 347 13.97 -9.80 14.86
C GLY A 347 14.90 -8.70 15.38
N VAL A 348 16.17 -8.82 15.02
CA VAL A 348 17.21 -7.80 15.21
C VAL A 348 17.58 -7.23 13.84
N GLU A 349 17.94 -5.96 13.80
CA GLU A 349 18.41 -5.30 12.59
C GLU A 349 19.71 -5.96 12.08
N ALA A 350 19.72 -6.33 10.81
CA ALA A 350 20.85 -7.00 10.17
C ALA A 350 20.90 -6.67 8.67
N PRO A 351 22.04 -6.95 8.00
CA PRO A 351 22.11 -6.91 6.54
C PRO A 351 21.00 -7.78 5.90
N PRO A 352 20.46 -7.39 4.73
CA PRO A 352 19.26 -7.98 4.16
C PRO A 352 19.31 -9.48 3.99
N LEU A 353 20.40 -10.03 3.46
CA LEU A 353 20.53 -11.48 3.30
C LEU A 353 20.43 -12.21 4.63
N ARG A 354 21.14 -11.72 5.66
CA ARG A 354 21.14 -12.32 7.00
C ARG A 354 19.79 -12.19 7.69
N ALA A 355 19.16 -11.02 7.58
CA ALA A 355 17.81 -10.78 8.10
C ALA A 355 16.78 -11.68 7.41
N ALA A 356 16.89 -11.86 6.10
CA ALA A 356 16.03 -12.74 5.31
C ALA A 356 16.28 -14.23 5.66
N LYS A 357 17.52 -14.69 5.84
CA LYS A 357 17.84 -16.06 6.31
C LYS A 357 17.19 -16.33 7.67
N LYS A 358 17.46 -15.47 8.65
CA LYS A 358 16.87 -15.59 10.00
C LYS A 358 15.35 -15.45 9.99
N GLY A 359 14.84 -14.68 9.03
CA GLY A 359 13.42 -14.47 8.82
C GLY A 359 12.71 -15.65 8.16
N ASP A 360 13.47 -16.59 7.57
CA ASP A 360 13.02 -17.58 6.59
C ASP A 360 12.19 -16.90 5.48
N MET A 361 12.81 -15.88 4.89
CA MET A 361 12.30 -14.97 3.86
C MET A 361 13.24 -14.86 2.67
N ILE A 362 14.31 -15.66 2.61
CA ILE A 362 15.06 -15.84 1.37
C ILE A 362 14.20 -16.66 0.41
N ASP A 363 13.97 -16.09 -0.76
CA ASP A 363 13.54 -16.83 -1.93
C ASP A 363 14.81 -17.36 -2.58
N HIS A 364 15.11 -18.64 -2.41
CA HIS A 364 16.42 -19.20 -2.80
C HIS A 364 16.63 -19.27 -4.32
N GLY A 365 15.78 -18.64 -5.13
CA GLY A 365 15.70 -18.91 -6.56
C GLY A 365 15.33 -20.37 -6.86
N THR A 366 15.25 -21.24 -5.85
CA THR A 366 14.57 -22.51 -5.94
C THR A 366 13.09 -22.19 -6.03
N PRO A 367 12.44 -22.52 -7.16
CA PRO A 367 11.00 -22.63 -7.21
C PRO A 367 10.56 -23.45 -5.99
N ARG A 368 9.36 -23.22 -5.43
CA ARG A 368 8.83 -24.11 -4.38
C ARG A 368 9.19 -25.56 -4.71
N GLN A 369 9.42 -26.40 -3.71
CA GLN A 369 9.33 -27.86 -3.91
C GLN A 369 7.97 -28.28 -4.54
N HIS A 370 6.98 -27.37 -4.54
CA HIS A 370 5.72 -27.43 -5.29
C HIS A 370 5.72 -26.73 -6.66
N ASP A 371 6.65 -25.81 -6.95
CA ASP A 371 6.77 -25.17 -8.26
C ASP A 371 7.55 -26.08 -9.23
N SER A 372 8.45 -26.92 -8.71
CA SER A 372 9.09 -27.99 -9.49
C SER A 372 8.23 -29.26 -9.63
N MET A 373 7.03 -29.35 -9.04
CA MET A 373 6.22 -30.57 -9.13
C MET A 373 5.81 -30.90 -10.56
N ASN A 374 5.68 -29.89 -11.42
CA ASN A 374 5.35 -30.10 -12.83
C ASN A 374 6.59 -30.18 -13.75
N GLN A 375 7.79 -29.90 -13.24
CA GLN A 375 8.99 -29.91 -14.06
C GLN A 375 9.21 -31.28 -14.68
N GLY A 376 9.36 -31.32 -16.01
CA GLY A 376 9.56 -32.54 -16.77
C GLY A 376 8.33 -33.44 -16.90
N ARG A 377 7.17 -33.08 -16.32
CA ARG A 377 5.92 -33.84 -16.51
C ARG A 377 5.48 -33.79 -17.96
N LYS A 378 4.85 -34.88 -18.39
CA LYS A 378 4.38 -35.14 -19.75
C LYS A 378 2.88 -34.83 -19.78
N VAL A 379 2.50 -33.77 -20.49
CA VAL A 379 1.16 -33.20 -20.45
C VAL A 379 0.50 -33.29 -21.83
N LEU A 380 -0.67 -33.91 -21.89
CA LEU A 380 -1.55 -33.90 -23.06
C LEU A 380 -2.67 -32.88 -22.86
N ILE A 381 -2.86 -31.99 -23.83
CA ILE A 381 -3.93 -30.97 -23.81
C ILE A 381 -4.76 -31.07 -25.08
N THR A 382 -6.05 -31.38 -24.95
CA THR A 382 -6.95 -31.48 -26.11
C THR A 382 -7.56 -30.13 -26.49
N GLY A 383 -7.77 -29.89 -27.78
CA GLY A 383 -8.31 -28.62 -28.28
C GLY A 383 -7.42 -27.41 -27.95
N ALA A 384 -6.10 -27.57 -28.07
CA ALA A 384 -5.10 -26.60 -27.61
C ALA A 384 -4.48 -25.74 -28.72
N SER A 385 -5.09 -25.70 -29.91
CA SER A 385 -4.64 -24.82 -30.99
C SER A 385 -4.98 -23.34 -30.78
N ARG A 386 -5.85 -22.99 -29.84
CA ARG A 386 -6.29 -21.60 -29.57
C ARG A 386 -6.96 -21.45 -28.20
N GLY A 387 -7.24 -20.20 -27.83
CA GLY A 387 -8.05 -19.85 -26.66
C GLY A 387 -7.45 -20.36 -25.34
N LEU A 388 -8.33 -20.84 -24.44
CA LEU A 388 -7.90 -21.35 -23.13
C LEU A 388 -6.92 -22.53 -23.24
N GLY A 389 -7.12 -23.45 -24.18
CA GLY A 389 -6.25 -24.61 -24.35
C GLY A 389 -4.82 -24.24 -24.73
N ALA A 390 -4.65 -23.27 -25.64
CA ALA A 390 -3.33 -22.75 -26.00
C ALA A 390 -2.65 -22.05 -24.82
N LEU A 391 -3.39 -21.21 -24.07
CA LEU A 391 -2.82 -20.53 -22.91
C LEU A 391 -2.45 -21.52 -21.79
N VAL A 392 -3.27 -22.55 -21.55
CA VAL A 392 -2.92 -23.62 -20.59
C VAL A 392 -1.63 -24.33 -21.04
N ALA A 393 -1.46 -24.58 -22.35
CA ALA A 393 -0.22 -25.15 -22.87
C ALA A 393 0.99 -24.24 -22.60
N GLU A 394 0.87 -22.93 -22.83
CA GLU A 394 1.90 -21.95 -22.48
C GLU A 394 2.23 -21.97 -20.98
N LYS A 395 1.22 -22.03 -20.11
CA LYS A 395 1.42 -22.11 -18.65
C LYS A 395 2.16 -23.38 -18.23
N PHE A 396 1.83 -24.55 -18.80
CA PHE A 396 2.59 -25.77 -18.53
C PHE A 396 4.00 -25.74 -19.15
N ALA A 397 4.20 -25.06 -20.29
CA ALA A 397 5.53 -24.85 -20.86
C ALA A 397 6.42 -23.99 -19.94
N ALA A 398 5.85 -22.93 -19.34
CA ALA A 398 6.53 -22.10 -18.34
C ALA A 398 6.98 -22.91 -17.11
N GLU A 399 6.30 -24.02 -16.81
CA GLU A 399 6.66 -25.00 -15.77
C GLU A 399 7.69 -26.04 -16.23
N SER A 400 8.29 -25.85 -17.42
CA SER A 400 9.23 -26.80 -18.03
C SER A 400 8.63 -28.21 -18.23
N CYS A 401 7.34 -28.30 -18.54
CA CYS A 401 6.68 -29.56 -18.91
C CYS A 401 6.98 -29.95 -20.36
N LYS A 402 6.93 -31.24 -20.66
CA LYS A 402 6.87 -31.73 -22.05
C LYS A 402 5.42 -31.78 -22.51
N LEU A 403 5.13 -31.26 -23.70
CA LEU A 403 3.75 -31.03 -24.15
C LEU A 403 3.40 -31.82 -25.40
N ALA A 404 2.21 -32.42 -25.39
CA ALA A 404 1.49 -32.83 -26.58
C ALA A 404 0.18 -32.03 -26.65
N ILE A 405 -0.05 -31.35 -27.77
CA ILE A 405 -1.25 -30.56 -27.99
C ILE A 405 -2.06 -31.14 -29.15
N ASN A 406 -3.34 -31.41 -28.89
CA ASN A 406 -4.26 -31.88 -29.90
C ASN A 406 -5.09 -30.73 -30.51
N TYR A 407 -5.37 -30.86 -31.80
CA TYR A 407 -6.25 -30.00 -32.58
C TYR A 407 -7.07 -30.83 -33.56
N ASN A 408 -8.19 -30.29 -34.05
CA ASN A 408 -9.05 -30.98 -35.01
C ASN A 408 -8.75 -30.53 -36.46
N ALA A 409 -9.22 -29.34 -36.84
CA ALA A 409 -9.18 -28.89 -38.24
C ALA A 409 -8.23 -27.71 -38.52
N SER A 410 -7.70 -27.04 -37.50
CA SER A 410 -6.92 -25.79 -37.67
C SER A 410 -5.43 -26.01 -37.48
N GLN A 411 -4.77 -26.60 -38.48
CA GLN A 411 -3.32 -26.83 -38.49
C GLN A 411 -2.54 -25.54 -38.22
N ASP A 412 -2.79 -24.49 -39.01
CA ASP A 412 -2.04 -23.22 -38.92
C ASP A 412 -2.07 -22.62 -37.50
N LYS A 413 -3.20 -22.71 -36.80
CA LYS A 413 -3.33 -22.22 -35.43
C LYS A 413 -2.54 -23.10 -34.44
N ALA A 414 -2.51 -24.41 -34.67
CA ALA A 414 -1.72 -25.34 -33.87
C ALA A 414 -0.20 -25.09 -34.06
N ASP A 415 0.23 -24.86 -35.30
CA ASP A 415 1.62 -24.52 -35.63
C ASP A 415 2.03 -23.21 -34.95
N GLN A 416 1.21 -22.16 -35.06
CA GLN A 416 1.46 -20.87 -34.39
C GLN A 416 1.57 -21.00 -32.87
N ALA A 417 0.69 -21.81 -32.25
CA ALA A 417 0.75 -22.07 -30.82
C ALA A 417 2.05 -22.80 -30.44
N ALA A 418 2.45 -23.82 -31.21
CA ALA A 418 3.70 -24.55 -30.98
C ALA A 418 4.94 -23.67 -31.17
N GLU A 419 5.00 -22.87 -32.23
CA GLU A 419 6.10 -21.93 -32.50
C GLU A 419 6.23 -20.89 -31.40
N LYS A 420 5.10 -20.36 -30.90
CA LYS A 420 5.10 -19.44 -29.76
C LYS A 420 5.70 -20.11 -28.52
N ILE A 421 5.23 -21.31 -28.20
CA ILE A 421 5.71 -22.05 -27.03
C ILE A 421 7.21 -22.38 -27.14
N GLU A 422 7.67 -22.82 -28.32
CA GLU A 422 9.07 -23.13 -28.58
C GLU A 422 9.96 -21.89 -28.46
N ARG A 423 9.51 -20.76 -29.01
CA ARG A 423 10.25 -19.49 -28.95
C ARG A 423 10.40 -18.98 -27.53
N GLU A 424 9.30 -18.95 -26.76
CA GLU A 424 9.22 -18.33 -25.43
C GLU A 424 9.75 -19.23 -24.30
N TYR A 425 9.48 -20.55 -24.37
CA TYR A 425 9.75 -21.48 -23.26
C TYR A 425 10.75 -22.58 -23.61
N LYS A 426 11.34 -22.55 -24.81
CA LYS A 426 12.33 -23.53 -25.30
C LYS A 426 11.84 -24.98 -25.23
N THR A 427 10.53 -25.16 -25.33
CA THR A 427 9.84 -26.44 -25.32
C THR A 427 9.12 -26.59 -26.64
N LYS A 428 9.42 -27.63 -27.42
CA LYS A 428 8.71 -27.91 -28.67
C LYS A 428 7.53 -28.85 -28.41
N PRO A 429 6.27 -28.39 -28.52
CA PRO A 429 5.13 -29.29 -28.34
C PRO A 429 5.01 -30.28 -29.49
N ILE A 430 4.52 -31.48 -29.19
CA ILE A 430 4.10 -32.45 -30.20
C ILE A 430 2.69 -32.10 -30.65
N LEU A 431 2.51 -31.92 -31.96
CA LEU A 431 1.22 -31.63 -32.56
C LEU A 431 0.51 -32.91 -32.97
N ILE A 432 -0.74 -33.09 -32.54
CA ILE A 432 -1.52 -34.30 -32.81
C ILE A 432 -2.90 -33.92 -33.39
N GLN A 433 -3.08 -34.14 -34.69
CA GLN A 433 -4.38 -33.93 -35.32
C GLN A 433 -5.35 -35.04 -34.94
N GLY A 434 -6.60 -34.72 -34.57
CA GLY A 434 -7.66 -35.71 -34.37
C GLY A 434 -8.96 -35.10 -33.84
N ASP A 435 -10.09 -35.69 -34.20
CA ASP A 435 -11.41 -35.29 -33.72
C ASP A 435 -11.81 -36.11 -32.49
N VAL A 436 -11.78 -35.48 -31.31
CA VAL A 436 -12.16 -36.13 -30.05
C VAL A 436 -13.62 -36.62 -30.03
N GLY A 437 -14.47 -36.19 -30.96
CA GLY A 437 -15.82 -36.74 -31.13
C GLY A 437 -15.82 -38.19 -31.65
N LYS A 438 -14.69 -38.69 -32.15
CA LYS A 438 -14.51 -40.05 -32.68
C LYS A 438 -13.69 -40.88 -31.70
N LEU A 439 -14.19 -42.07 -31.36
CA LEU A 439 -13.52 -42.99 -30.43
C LEU A 439 -12.10 -43.35 -30.89
N ALA A 440 -11.94 -43.73 -32.16
CA ALA A 440 -10.64 -44.12 -32.71
C ALA A 440 -9.60 -42.97 -32.65
N ASP A 441 -10.04 -41.72 -32.84
CA ASP A 441 -9.16 -40.56 -32.70
C ASP A 441 -8.78 -40.31 -31.23
N CYS A 442 -9.70 -40.50 -30.28
CA CYS A 442 -9.37 -40.39 -28.85
C CYS A 442 -8.24 -41.36 -28.46
N GLU A 443 -8.34 -42.61 -28.90
CA GLU A 443 -7.35 -43.65 -28.63
C GLU A 443 -6.00 -43.29 -29.26
N ARG A 444 -6.01 -42.94 -30.55
CA ARG A 444 -4.81 -42.53 -31.29
C ARG A 444 -4.14 -41.29 -30.69
N ILE A 445 -4.91 -40.28 -30.29
CA ILE A 445 -4.36 -39.05 -29.69
C ILE A 445 -3.55 -39.38 -28.42
N VAL A 446 -4.08 -40.24 -27.55
CA VAL A 446 -3.40 -40.63 -26.32
C VAL A 446 -2.15 -41.47 -26.63
N GLN A 447 -2.25 -42.41 -27.57
CA GLN A 447 -1.13 -43.26 -27.97
C GLN A 447 0.02 -42.46 -28.59
N GLU A 448 -0.26 -41.55 -29.51
CA GLU A 448 0.73 -40.67 -30.12
C GLU A 448 1.37 -39.73 -29.07
N ALA A 449 0.59 -39.23 -28.11
CA ALA A 449 1.11 -38.41 -27.01
C ALA A 449 2.07 -39.21 -26.12
N ILE A 450 1.70 -40.43 -25.72
CA ILE A 450 2.55 -41.32 -24.92
C ILE A 450 3.84 -41.63 -25.67
N ALA A 451 3.74 -41.98 -26.95
CA ALA A 451 4.89 -42.33 -27.79
C ALA A 451 5.85 -41.13 -27.94
N GLY A 452 5.32 -39.95 -28.28
CA GLY A 452 6.15 -38.77 -28.51
C GLY A 452 6.75 -38.18 -27.23
N LEU A 453 6.04 -38.25 -26.09
CA LEU A 453 6.53 -37.72 -24.80
C LEU A 453 7.38 -38.72 -24.01
N GLY A 454 7.34 -40.02 -24.38
CA GLY A 454 7.96 -41.11 -23.64
C GLY A 454 7.22 -41.41 -22.32
N GLY A 455 5.90 -41.33 -22.32
CA GLY A 455 5.01 -41.51 -21.15
C GLY A 455 3.97 -40.38 -21.04
N LEU A 456 3.15 -40.41 -19.99
CA LEU A 456 2.10 -39.42 -19.78
C LEU A 456 1.81 -39.27 -18.28
N ASP A 457 1.72 -38.03 -17.78
CA ASP A 457 1.54 -37.73 -16.35
C ASP A 457 0.29 -36.89 -16.07
N VAL A 458 -0.07 -36.00 -17.00
CA VAL A 458 -1.20 -35.06 -16.86
C VAL A 458 -2.00 -35.02 -18.16
N ILE A 459 -3.32 -35.02 -18.03
CA ILE A 459 -4.24 -34.79 -19.14
C ILE A 459 -5.12 -33.61 -18.79
N ILE A 460 -5.16 -32.64 -19.71
CA ILE A 460 -6.11 -31.55 -19.72
C ILE A 460 -7.12 -31.84 -20.83
N SER A 461 -8.27 -32.40 -20.45
CA SER A 461 -9.36 -32.65 -21.39
C SER A 461 -10.15 -31.36 -21.60
N ASN A 462 -9.70 -30.56 -22.56
CA ASN A 462 -10.17 -29.21 -22.80
C ASN A 462 -11.04 -29.06 -24.06
N ALA A 463 -10.90 -29.94 -25.05
CA ALA A 463 -11.71 -29.90 -26.26
C ALA A 463 -13.21 -29.89 -25.94
N GLY A 464 -13.95 -29.04 -26.66
CA GLY A 464 -15.38 -28.86 -26.45
C GLY A 464 -16.10 -28.36 -27.71
N TRP A 465 -17.39 -28.65 -27.81
CA TRP A 465 -18.25 -28.23 -28.91
C TRP A 465 -19.61 -27.70 -28.41
N THR A 466 -20.12 -26.67 -29.08
CA THR A 466 -21.50 -26.18 -28.95
C THR A 466 -21.97 -25.66 -30.30
N LYS A 467 -23.28 -25.60 -30.47
CA LYS A 467 -23.95 -24.62 -31.33
C LYS A 467 -24.49 -23.50 -30.45
N PHE A 468 -24.38 -22.24 -30.86
CA PHE A 468 -24.99 -21.14 -30.12
C PHE A 468 -26.47 -21.07 -30.47
N THR A 469 -27.34 -21.16 -29.45
CA THR A 469 -28.79 -21.12 -29.62
C THR A 469 -29.43 -20.27 -28.54
N ARG A 470 -30.70 -19.88 -28.74
CA ARG A 470 -31.51 -19.32 -27.66
C ARG A 470 -31.76 -20.43 -26.64
N PHE A 471 -31.35 -20.24 -25.38
CA PHE A 471 -31.26 -21.32 -24.39
C PHE A 471 -32.58 -22.09 -24.15
N GLY A 472 -33.73 -21.41 -24.25
CA GLY A 472 -35.06 -22.02 -24.06
C GLY A 472 -35.75 -22.50 -25.34
N ASP A 473 -35.10 -22.40 -26.50
CA ASP A 473 -35.64 -22.88 -27.77
C ASP A 473 -35.34 -24.38 -27.93
N LEU A 474 -36.39 -25.21 -27.83
CA LEU A 474 -36.28 -26.67 -27.85
C LEU A 474 -35.98 -27.22 -29.25
N ASP A 475 -36.25 -26.46 -30.31
CA ASP A 475 -36.08 -26.87 -31.70
C ASP A 475 -34.76 -26.35 -32.32
N ALA A 476 -33.95 -25.63 -31.53
CA ALA A 476 -32.75 -24.96 -32.04
C ALA A 476 -31.57 -25.90 -32.37
N LEU A 477 -31.59 -27.15 -31.90
CA LEU A 477 -30.59 -28.17 -32.20
C LEU A 477 -31.25 -29.40 -32.84
N SER A 478 -30.60 -29.93 -33.89
CA SER A 478 -30.96 -31.25 -34.41
C SER A 478 -30.44 -32.38 -33.52
N GLU A 479 -30.97 -33.59 -33.70
CA GLU A 479 -30.49 -34.79 -32.99
C GLU A 479 -28.99 -35.02 -33.21
N ALA A 480 -28.52 -34.86 -34.45
CA ALA A 480 -27.10 -34.99 -34.79
C ALA A 480 -26.21 -33.95 -34.09
N GLU A 481 -26.72 -32.73 -33.88
CA GLU A 481 -25.99 -31.68 -33.14
C GLU A 481 -25.98 -31.97 -31.64
N TRP A 482 -27.06 -32.52 -31.11
CA TRP A 482 -27.13 -32.99 -29.73
C TRP A 482 -26.13 -34.12 -29.50
N ASP A 483 -26.14 -35.14 -30.36
CA ASP A 483 -25.21 -36.27 -30.32
C ASP A 483 -23.76 -35.84 -30.45
N LYS A 484 -23.47 -34.87 -31.33
CA LYS A 484 -22.13 -34.29 -31.45
C LYS A 484 -21.69 -33.60 -30.16
N CYS A 485 -22.58 -32.82 -29.54
CA CYS A 485 -22.30 -32.18 -28.25
C CYS A 485 -21.99 -33.23 -27.17
N TRP A 486 -22.78 -34.30 -27.11
CA TRP A 486 -22.57 -35.40 -26.18
C TRP A 486 -21.28 -36.18 -26.43
N ALA A 487 -20.98 -36.48 -27.70
CA ALA A 487 -19.77 -37.18 -28.11
C ALA A 487 -18.52 -36.42 -27.68
N VAL A 488 -18.44 -35.12 -28.00
CA VAL A 488 -17.27 -34.28 -27.72
C VAL A 488 -17.16 -33.90 -26.25
N ASN A 489 -18.23 -33.45 -25.61
CA ASN A 489 -18.15 -32.85 -24.28
C ASN A 489 -18.28 -33.87 -23.13
N CYS A 490 -18.72 -35.10 -23.42
CA CYS A 490 -18.96 -36.13 -22.39
C CYS A 490 -18.21 -37.43 -22.71
N LYS A 491 -18.56 -38.13 -23.80
CA LYS A 491 -17.98 -39.45 -24.12
C LYS A 491 -16.47 -39.39 -24.36
N ALA A 492 -15.99 -38.38 -25.09
CA ALA A 492 -14.57 -38.19 -25.36
C ALA A 492 -13.71 -38.18 -24.09
N ASN A 493 -14.17 -37.51 -23.03
CA ASN A 493 -13.43 -37.43 -21.76
C ASN A 493 -13.22 -38.80 -21.13
N LEU A 494 -14.26 -39.65 -21.15
CA LEU A 494 -14.16 -41.03 -20.64
C LEU A 494 -13.21 -41.85 -21.51
N HIS A 495 -13.28 -41.72 -22.84
CA HIS A 495 -12.44 -42.49 -23.75
C HIS A 495 -10.96 -42.12 -23.62
N ILE A 496 -10.64 -40.82 -23.58
CA ILE A 496 -9.27 -40.33 -23.34
C ILE A 496 -8.76 -40.81 -21.97
N PHE A 497 -9.57 -40.70 -20.92
CA PHE A 497 -9.19 -41.17 -19.59
C PHE A 497 -8.90 -42.67 -19.58
N ARG A 498 -9.81 -43.47 -20.17
CA ARG A 498 -9.71 -44.93 -20.22
C ARG A 498 -8.44 -45.38 -20.95
N GLU A 499 -8.15 -44.78 -22.10
CA GLU A 499 -6.96 -45.12 -22.88
C GLU A 499 -5.66 -44.79 -22.13
N ALA A 500 -5.63 -43.67 -21.40
CA ALA A 500 -4.44 -43.26 -20.66
C ALA A 500 -4.24 -44.03 -19.35
N LEU A 501 -5.30 -44.62 -18.79
CA LEU A 501 -5.33 -45.20 -17.45
C LEU A 501 -4.20 -46.23 -17.20
N PRO A 502 -3.86 -47.16 -18.11
CA PRO A 502 -2.75 -48.09 -17.89
C PRO A 502 -1.42 -47.37 -17.66
N THR A 503 -1.12 -46.34 -18.45
CA THR A 503 0.10 -45.52 -18.32
C THR A 503 0.10 -44.73 -17.02
N LEU A 504 -1.02 -44.08 -16.68
CA LEU A 504 -1.15 -43.31 -15.44
C LEU A 504 -1.01 -44.19 -14.19
N ASN A 505 -1.53 -45.43 -14.22
CA ASN A 505 -1.40 -46.38 -13.11
C ASN A 505 0.02 -46.91 -12.94
N ALA A 506 0.77 -47.07 -14.04
CA ALA A 506 2.15 -47.52 -14.04
C ALA A 506 3.11 -46.48 -13.45
N ASN A 507 2.76 -45.19 -13.50
CA ASN A 507 3.55 -44.13 -12.86
C ASN A 507 3.61 -44.33 -11.33
N ALA A 508 4.77 -44.06 -10.73
CA ALA A 508 4.97 -44.14 -9.29
C ALA A 508 4.01 -43.20 -8.54
N GLU A 509 3.99 -41.93 -8.94
CA GLU A 509 3.12 -40.86 -8.41
C GLU A 509 1.69 -40.89 -8.96
N GLY A 510 1.39 -41.85 -9.85
CA GLY A 510 0.10 -41.94 -10.52
C GLY A 510 -0.10 -40.87 -11.60
N GLY A 511 -1.35 -40.42 -11.76
CA GLY A 511 -1.75 -39.52 -12.84
C GLY A 511 -2.65 -38.36 -12.39
N VAL A 512 -2.81 -37.38 -13.29
CA VAL A 512 -3.75 -36.27 -13.11
C VAL A 512 -4.62 -36.10 -14.34
N PHE A 513 -5.92 -36.02 -14.13
CA PHE A 513 -6.90 -35.69 -15.17
C PHE A 513 -7.67 -34.43 -14.77
N LEU A 514 -7.55 -33.38 -15.57
CA LEU A 514 -8.29 -32.13 -15.40
C LEU A 514 -9.26 -31.94 -16.56
N LEU A 515 -10.53 -31.81 -16.23
CA LEU A 515 -11.60 -31.55 -17.18
C LEU A 515 -11.88 -30.04 -17.28
N THR A 516 -11.87 -29.48 -18.48
CA THR A 516 -12.45 -28.15 -18.71
C THR A 516 -13.97 -28.26 -18.78
N SER A 517 -14.67 -27.94 -17.69
CA SER A 517 -16.13 -27.84 -17.67
C SER A 517 -16.58 -26.40 -17.95
N SER A 518 -17.62 -25.91 -17.27
CA SER A 518 -18.13 -24.54 -17.34
C SER A 518 -19.08 -24.29 -16.17
N VAL A 519 -19.25 -23.04 -15.77
CA VAL A 519 -20.36 -22.66 -14.87
C VAL A 519 -21.75 -23.02 -15.43
N ALA A 520 -21.87 -23.22 -16.75
CA ALA A 520 -23.07 -23.78 -17.38
C ALA A 520 -23.42 -25.21 -16.92
N GLY A 521 -22.46 -25.94 -16.32
CA GLY A 521 -22.71 -27.27 -15.76
C GLY A 521 -23.33 -27.25 -14.36
N ILE A 522 -23.42 -26.09 -13.71
CA ILE A 522 -24.01 -25.92 -12.37
C ILE A 522 -25.16 -24.90 -12.36
N ALA A 523 -25.52 -24.35 -13.51
CA ALA A 523 -26.57 -23.35 -13.67
C ALA A 523 -27.39 -23.64 -14.93
N ALA A 524 -28.67 -23.24 -14.93
CA ALA A 524 -29.54 -23.30 -16.11
C ALA A 524 -29.19 -22.17 -17.11
N SER A 525 -28.00 -22.24 -17.69
CA SER A 525 -27.48 -21.26 -18.64
C SER A 525 -26.39 -21.88 -19.52
N GLY A 526 -25.98 -21.19 -20.58
CA GLY A 526 -24.90 -21.64 -21.47
C GLY A 526 -25.13 -21.20 -22.92
N SER A 527 -24.24 -21.65 -23.81
CA SER A 527 -24.36 -21.38 -25.25
C SER A 527 -25.49 -22.18 -25.93
N SER A 528 -25.88 -23.32 -25.36
CA SER A 528 -27.07 -24.09 -25.73
C SER A 528 -27.50 -25.01 -24.59
N MET A 529 -28.72 -25.55 -24.66
CA MET A 529 -29.22 -26.52 -23.69
C MET A 529 -28.37 -27.81 -23.68
N ALA A 530 -28.05 -28.36 -24.87
CA ALA A 530 -27.19 -29.55 -25.00
C ALA A 530 -25.80 -29.32 -24.38
N TYR A 531 -25.22 -28.13 -24.57
CA TYR A 531 -23.95 -27.76 -23.94
C TYR A 531 -24.05 -27.73 -22.40
N SER A 532 -25.08 -27.10 -21.83
CA SER A 532 -25.28 -27.06 -20.38
C SER A 532 -25.42 -28.48 -19.79
N VAL A 533 -26.26 -29.32 -20.40
CA VAL A 533 -26.47 -30.71 -19.97
C VAL A 533 -25.16 -31.52 -20.04
N THR A 534 -24.41 -31.40 -21.13
CA THR A 534 -23.14 -32.14 -21.28
C THR A 534 -22.07 -31.68 -20.29
N LYS A 535 -22.00 -30.38 -19.97
CA LYS A 535 -21.09 -29.87 -18.94
C LYS A 535 -21.47 -30.36 -17.55
N ALA A 536 -22.77 -30.46 -17.22
CA ALA A 536 -23.24 -31.07 -15.98
C ALA A 536 -22.90 -32.57 -15.91
N ALA A 537 -23.10 -33.31 -17.00
CA ALA A 537 -22.72 -34.73 -17.09
C ALA A 537 -21.21 -34.94 -16.86
N GLY A 538 -20.37 -34.06 -17.41
CA GLY A 538 -18.93 -34.07 -17.17
C GLY A 538 -18.54 -33.90 -15.69
N LEU A 539 -19.25 -33.08 -14.92
CA LEU A 539 -19.00 -32.93 -13.48
C LEU A 539 -19.32 -34.21 -12.72
N GLN A 540 -20.39 -34.91 -13.10
CA GLN A 540 -20.71 -36.20 -12.50
C GLN A 540 -19.68 -37.27 -12.90
N LEU A 541 -19.21 -37.26 -14.16
CA LEU A 541 -18.12 -38.13 -14.60
C LEU A 541 -16.85 -37.93 -13.76
N VAL A 542 -16.47 -36.68 -13.46
CA VAL A 542 -15.33 -36.38 -12.58
C VAL A 542 -15.48 -37.02 -11.20
N LYS A 543 -16.66 -36.95 -10.59
CA LYS A 543 -16.92 -37.59 -9.29
C LYS A 543 -16.80 -39.12 -9.38
N CYS A 544 -17.37 -39.74 -10.42
CA CYS A 544 -17.30 -41.18 -10.62
C CYS A 544 -15.87 -41.67 -10.85
N LEU A 545 -15.08 -40.95 -11.66
CA LEU A 545 -13.69 -41.29 -11.90
C LEU A 545 -12.82 -41.05 -10.66
N ALA A 546 -13.03 -39.93 -9.94
CA ALA A 546 -12.32 -39.66 -8.69
C ALA A 546 -12.58 -40.72 -7.62
N SER A 547 -13.83 -41.18 -7.46
CA SER A 547 -14.16 -42.18 -6.43
C SER A 547 -13.66 -43.58 -6.77
N THR A 548 -13.57 -43.93 -8.06
CA THR A 548 -13.18 -45.29 -8.50
C THR A 548 -11.70 -45.41 -8.84
N GLN A 549 -11.08 -44.35 -9.35
CA GLN A 549 -9.68 -44.34 -9.83
C GLN A 549 -8.75 -43.50 -8.94
N GLY A 550 -9.31 -42.82 -7.92
CA GLY A 550 -8.61 -41.96 -6.97
C GLY A 550 -7.39 -42.54 -6.25
N PRO A 551 -7.25 -43.86 -6.01
CA PRO A 551 -6.04 -44.43 -5.42
C PRO A 551 -4.76 -44.17 -6.24
N LYS A 552 -4.90 -43.95 -7.56
CA LYS A 552 -3.78 -43.72 -8.47
C LYS A 552 -3.93 -42.47 -9.34
N VAL A 553 -5.14 -42.03 -9.65
CA VAL A 553 -5.35 -40.89 -10.56
C VAL A 553 -6.24 -39.84 -9.90
N ARG A 554 -5.71 -38.63 -9.76
CA ARG A 554 -6.50 -37.48 -9.29
C ARG A 554 -7.33 -36.92 -10.44
N VAL A 555 -8.61 -36.67 -10.19
CA VAL A 555 -9.55 -36.21 -11.22
C VAL A 555 -10.30 -34.99 -10.73
N ASN A 556 -10.20 -33.85 -11.42
CA ASN A 556 -10.90 -32.61 -11.04
C ASN A 556 -11.46 -31.90 -12.27
N ALA A 557 -12.39 -30.97 -12.06
CA ALA A 557 -12.90 -30.08 -13.09
C ALA A 557 -12.55 -28.62 -12.79
N VAL A 558 -12.20 -27.85 -13.80
CA VAL A 558 -12.17 -26.38 -13.76
C VAL A 558 -13.43 -25.87 -14.47
N LEU A 559 -14.14 -24.92 -13.86
CA LEU A 559 -15.41 -24.37 -14.34
C LEU A 559 -15.22 -22.88 -14.65
N PRO A 560 -14.81 -22.53 -15.88
CA PRO A 560 -14.70 -21.13 -16.29
C PRO A 560 -16.08 -20.45 -16.38
N GLY A 561 -16.11 -19.16 -16.03
CA GLY A 561 -17.17 -18.23 -16.33
C GLY A 561 -17.11 -17.70 -17.76
N LEU A 562 -17.49 -16.43 -17.96
CA LEU A 562 -17.39 -15.78 -19.26
C LEU A 562 -15.92 -15.48 -19.61
N LEU A 563 -15.34 -16.33 -20.46
CA LEU A 563 -14.02 -16.12 -21.07
C LEU A 563 -14.17 -15.45 -22.45
N LEU A 564 -13.60 -14.27 -22.62
CA LEU A 564 -13.58 -13.52 -23.88
C LEU A 564 -12.55 -14.09 -24.87
N THR A 565 -12.74 -15.36 -25.24
CA THR A 565 -12.02 -16.01 -26.35
C THR A 565 -12.84 -15.92 -27.63
N GLU A 566 -12.35 -16.49 -28.74
CA GLU A 566 -13.14 -16.67 -29.98
C GLU A 566 -14.53 -17.31 -29.72
N TRP A 567 -14.66 -18.09 -28.65
CA TRP A 567 -15.94 -18.65 -28.21
C TRP A 567 -16.86 -17.57 -27.61
N GLY A 568 -16.35 -16.78 -26.66
CA GLY A 568 -17.10 -15.72 -25.97
C GLY A 568 -17.48 -14.55 -26.90
N ALA A 569 -16.70 -14.33 -27.96
CA ALA A 569 -16.97 -13.31 -28.98
C ALA A 569 -18.26 -13.56 -29.80
N ASN A 570 -18.89 -14.74 -29.69
CA ASN A 570 -20.17 -15.03 -30.37
C ASN A 570 -21.41 -14.58 -29.57
N PHE A 571 -21.24 -14.08 -28.34
CA PHE A 571 -22.33 -13.44 -27.61
C PHE A 571 -22.51 -11.98 -28.06
N THR A 572 -23.74 -11.47 -27.99
CA THR A 572 -24.00 -10.07 -28.32
C THR A 572 -23.35 -9.13 -27.29
N PRO A 573 -22.99 -7.88 -27.66
CA PRO A 573 -22.43 -6.91 -26.72
C PRO A 573 -23.31 -6.68 -25.49
N GLU A 574 -24.63 -6.68 -25.66
CA GLU A 574 -25.61 -6.54 -24.58
C GLU A 574 -25.54 -7.73 -23.62
N THR A 575 -25.48 -8.95 -24.16
CA THR A 575 -25.34 -10.17 -23.37
C THR A 575 -24.02 -10.18 -22.59
N LEU A 576 -22.92 -9.75 -23.23
CA LEU A 576 -21.62 -9.65 -22.56
C LEU A 576 -21.66 -8.64 -21.41
N GLN A 577 -22.27 -7.48 -21.62
CA GLN A 577 -22.41 -6.45 -20.60
C GLN A 577 -23.28 -6.94 -19.43
N GLU A 578 -24.43 -7.57 -19.70
CA GLU A 578 -25.27 -8.16 -18.66
C GLU A 578 -24.52 -9.21 -17.82
N LEU A 579 -23.73 -10.07 -18.46
CA LEU A 579 -22.95 -11.08 -17.75
C LEU A 579 -21.88 -10.44 -16.87
N LYS A 580 -21.21 -9.38 -17.33
CA LYS A 580 -20.26 -8.59 -16.52
C LYS A 580 -20.95 -7.94 -15.33
N GLU A 581 -22.14 -7.37 -15.53
CA GLU A 581 -22.93 -6.74 -14.46
C GLU A 581 -23.47 -7.76 -13.45
N LYS A 582 -23.82 -8.96 -13.90
CA LYS A 582 -24.29 -10.06 -13.03
C LYS A 582 -23.17 -10.66 -12.18
N ALA A 583 -21.92 -10.58 -12.62
CA ALA A 583 -20.75 -11.01 -11.84
C ALA A 583 -20.53 -10.10 -10.63
N TYR A 584 -20.11 -10.67 -9.48
CA TYR A 584 -19.85 -9.88 -8.27
C TYR A 584 -18.61 -9.00 -8.39
N LEU A 585 -17.58 -9.46 -9.10
CA LEU A 585 -16.38 -8.66 -9.33
C LEU A 585 -16.54 -7.61 -10.45
N LYS A 586 -17.73 -7.50 -11.06
CA LYS A 586 -18.06 -6.53 -12.11
C LYS A 586 -17.09 -6.55 -13.29
N LYS A 587 -16.56 -7.73 -13.60
CA LYS A 587 -15.63 -7.98 -14.70
C LYS A 587 -15.82 -9.39 -15.25
N GLU A 588 -15.41 -9.58 -16.50
CA GLU A 588 -15.27 -10.89 -17.12
C GLU A 588 -14.29 -11.80 -16.35
N THR A 589 -14.33 -13.10 -16.64
CA THR A 589 -13.35 -14.03 -16.11
C THR A 589 -12.02 -13.81 -16.82
N GLY A 590 -10.95 -13.58 -16.07
CA GLY A 590 -9.61 -13.46 -16.61
C GLY A 590 -9.17 -14.79 -17.24
N LEU A 591 -8.73 -14.74 -18.50
CA LEU A 591 -8.23 -15.93 -19.20
C LEU A 591 -6.97 -16.49 -18.53
N GLU A 592 -6.08 -15.61 -18.10
CA GLU A 592 -4.87 -15.92 -17.31
C GLU A 592 -5.22 -16.57 -15.97
N ASP A 593 -6.13 -15.95 -15.19
CA ASP A 593 -6.59 -16.47 -13.90
C ASP A 593 -7.15 -17.90 -14.03
N CYS A 594 -7.88 -18.16 -15.12
CA CYS A 594 -8.43 -19.48 -15.41
C CYS A 594 -7.37 -20.50 -15.81
N ALA A 595 -6.38 -20.10 -16.61
CA ALA A 595 -5.28 -20.99 -17.01
C ALA A 595 -4.39 -21.35 -15.81
N ASP A 596 -4.12 -20.39 -14.92
CA ASP A 596 -3.36 -20.60 -13.68
C ASP A 596 -4.03 -21.63 -12.76
N ALA A 597 -5.37 -21.70 -12.76
CA ALA A 597 -6.12 -22.70 -11.99
C ALA A 597 -5.82 -24.15 -12.43
N PHE A 598 -5.55 -24.40 -13.72
CA PHE A 598 -5.16 -25.73 -14.20
C PHE A 598 -3.78 -26.13 -13.68
N VAL A 599 -2.80 -25.23 -13.72
CA VAL A 599 -1.46 -25.49 -13.17
C VAL A 599 -1.54 -25.74 -11.67
N ALA A 600 -2.29 -24.92 -10.94
CA ALA A 600 -2.51 -25.09 -9.51
C ALA A 600 -3.18 -26.43 -9.18
N ALA A 601 -4.21 -26.82 -9.95
CA ALA A 601 -4.90 -28.10 -9.76
C ALA A 601 -4.02 -29.31 -10.07
N ALA A 602 -3.14 -29.19 -11.06
CA ALA A 602 -2.18 -30.24 -11.40
C ALA A 602 -1.13 -30.45 -10.29
N ARG A 603 -0.75 -29.38 -9.58
CA ARG A 603 0.20 -29.41 -8.44
C ARG A 603 -0.41 -29.90 -7.13
N ASN A 604 -1.72 -29.71 -6.92
CA ASN A 604 -2.34 -29.98 -5.63
C ASN A 604 -2.57 -31.48 -5.40
N SER A 605 -1.65 -32.11 -4.66
CA SER A 605 -1.69 -33.55 -4.32
C SER A 605 -2.86 -33.95 -3.42
N SER A 606 -3.50 -32.99 -2.73
CA SER A 606 -4.59 -33.25 -1.78
C SER A 606 -5.98 -33.02 -2.38
N MET A 607 -6.09 -32.93 -3.72
CA MET A 607 -7.32 -32.56 -4.41
C MET A 607 -7.74 -33.60 -5.45
N THR A 608 -8.94 -34.18 -5.26
CA THR A 608 -9.63 -35.03 -6.24
C THR A 608 -11.14 -34.87 -6.08
N GLY A 609 -11.90 -35.10 -7.16
CA GLY A 609 -13.35 -34.98 -7.23
C GLY A 609 -13.90 -33.55 -7.15
N GLN A 610 -13.06 -32.52 -7.30
CA GLN A 610 -13.45 -31.12 -7.08
C GLN A 610 -13.96 -30.41 -8.34
N ASN A 611 -14.88 -29.47 -8.12
CA ASN A 611 -15.33 -28.49 -9.11
C ASN A 611 -14.73 -27.13 -8.76
N ILE A 612 -13.72 -26.69 -9.52
CA ILE A 612 -12.95 -25.48 -9.26
C ILE A 612 -13.53 -24.34 -10.11
N GLN A 613 -14.36 -23.50 -9.50
CA GLN A 613 -15.05 -22.43 -10.19
C GLN A 613 -14.20 -21.16 -10.29
N ILE A 614 -14.00 -20.67 -11.53
CA ILE A 614 -13.27 -19.44 -11.84
C ILE A 614 -14.15 -18.59 -12.75
N ASP A 615 -14.97 -17.72 -12.17
CA ASP A 615 -16.06 -17.07 -12.93
C ASP A 615 -16.36 -15.62 -12.54
N SER A 616 -15.46 -14.97 -11.80
CA SER A 616 -15.67 -13.62 -11.26
C SER A 616 -16.92 -13.48 -10.35
N GLY A 617 -17.40 -14.59 -9.78
CA GLY A 617 -18.60 -14.64 -8.96
C GLY A 617 -19.89 -14.57 -9.78
N LEU A 618 -19.89 -15.06 -11.03
CA LEU A 618 -21.07 -15.08 -11.87
C LEU A 618 -22.16 -16.01 -11.32
N MET A 619 -21.78 -17.18 -10.80
CA MET A 619 -22.66 -18.23 -10.29
C MET A 619 -22.37 -18.62 -8.83
N MET A 620 -22.68 -17.75 -7.86
CA MET A 620 -22.58 -18.12 -6.43
C MET A 620 -23.80 -18.91 -5.94
N LEU A 621 -23.56 -20.01 -5.21
CA LEU A 621 -24.58 -20.74 -4.46
C LEU A 621 -25.23 -19.80 -3.42
N GLY A 622 -26.57 -19.76 -3.37
CA GLY A 622 -27.33 -18.94 -2.43
C GLY A 622 -27.88 -17.61 -2.99
N ARG A 623 -27.75 -17.37 -4.30
CA ARG A 623 -28.45 -16.27 -4.97
C ARG A 623 -29.96 -16.60 -5.06
N THR A 624 -30.70 -16.30 -3.99
CA THR A 624 -32.15 -16.09 -4.11
C THR A 624 -32.34 -14.83 -4.96
N GLY A 625 -33.08 -14.96 -6.05
CA GLY A 625 -33.43 -13.85 -6.93
C GLY A 625 -34.13 -12.71 -6.20
#